data_AF-A0A0D6Q5W2-F1
#
_entry.id   AF-A0A0D6Q5W2-F1
#
_cell.length_a   1.000
_cell.length_b   1.000
_cell.length_c   1.000
_cell.angle_alpha   90.00
_cell.angle_beta   90.00
_cell.angle_gamma   90.00
#
_symmetry.space_group_name_H-M   'P 1'
#
loop_
_entity.id
_entity.type
_entity.pdbx_description
1 polymer ?
#
loop_
_entity_poly.entity_id
_entity_poly.type
_entity_poly.pdbx_seq_one_letter_code
_entity_poly.pdbx_strand_id
1 'polypeptide(L)'
;MSDDLDNISITPRGMGVLIAELGAADNEAAFCLRLQGHLLSMARSYTQQGYSDKEIVGFMQQIADGAAFRRNELRPIANIHHTPGHA
;
A
#
# COMPACT_ATOMS: atom_id res chain seq x y z
N MET A 1 15.35 -16.56 -13.00
CA MET A 1 13.95 -16.78 -12.59
C MET A 1 13.56 -15.53 -11.82
N SER A 2 12.92 -14.60 -12.52
CA SER A 2 12.55 -13.26 -12.00
C SER A 2 11.06 -13.01 -12.28
N ASP A 3 10.27 -14.07 -12.29
CA ASP A 3 8.85 -14.05 -12.65
C ASP A 3 7.93 -13.60 -11.51
N ASP A 4 8.46 -13.39 -10.28
CA ASP A 4 7.65 -12.99 -9.13
C ASP A 4 7.37 -11.48 -9.04
N LEU A 5 8.15 -10.64 -9.74
CA LEU A 5 7.96 -9.18 -9.73
C LEU A 5 6.92 -8.71 -10.78
N ASP A 6 6.80 -9.42 -11.90
CA ASP A 6 5.85 -9.08 -12.97
C ASP A 6 4.42 -9.53 -12.63
N ASN A 7 4.27 -10.41 -11.65
CA ASN A 7 2.98 -10.90 -11.15
C ASN A 7 2.46 -10.14 -9.93
N ILE A 8 3.05 -8.96 -9.61
CA ILE A 8 2.35 -7.97 -8.79
C ILE A 8 1.19 -7.48 -9.66
N SER A 9 0.12 -8.27 -9.64
CA SER A 9 -1.14 -7.96 -10.26
C SER A 9 -1.44 -6.50 -9.96
N ILE A 10 -1.50 -5.66 -11.01
CA ILE A 10 -1.88 -4.24 -10.90
C ILE A 10 -3.38 -4.21 -10.62
N THR A 11 -3.73 -4.79 -9.48
CA THR A 11 -5.04 -4.87 -8.90
C THR A 11 -5.06 -3.86 -7.76
N PRO A 12 -6.23 -3.32 -7.39
CA PRO A 12 -6.36 -2.46 -6.23
C PRO A 12 -5.67 -3.04 -4.98
N ARG A 13 -5.79 -4.35 -4.77
CA ARG A 13 -5.14 -5.04 -3.65
C ARG A 13 -3.62 -5.11 -3.77
N GLY A 14 -3.08 -5.44 -4.95
CA GLY A 14 -1.63 -5.46 -5.20
C GLY A 14 -0.99 -4.08 -5.03
N MET A 15 -1.69 -3.02 -5.45
CA MET A 15 -1.28 -1.64 -5.21
C MET A 15 -1.26 -1.29 -3.71
N GLY A 16 -2.25 -1.76 -2.94
CA GLY A 16 -2.26 -1.61 -1.49
C GLY A 16 -1.03 -2.24 -0.82
N VAL A 17 -0.66 -3.46 -1.24
CA VAL A 17 0.55 -4.15 -0.76
C VAL A 17 1.81 -3.33 -1.04
N LEU A 18 1.97 -2.84 -2.27
CA LEU A 18 3.11 -2.01 -2.65
C LEU A 18 3.22 -0.73 -1.81
N ILE A 19 2.10 -0.02 -1.61
CA ILE A 19 2.10 1.22 -0.80
C ILE A 19 2.52 0.94 0.65
N ALA A 20 2.08 -0.19 1.22
CA ALA A 20 2.47 -0.59 2.57
C ALA A 20 3.95 -0.98 2.68
N GLU A 21 4.50 -1.63 1.67
CA GLU A 21 5.92 -1.99 1.61
C GLU A 21 6.82 -0.76 1.49
N LEU A 22 6.46 0.19 0.63
CA LEU A 22 7.13 1.50 0.54
C LEU A 22 7.02 2.31 1.84
N GLY A 23 5.92 2.10 2.57
CA GLY A 23 5.62 2.78 3.82
C GLY A 23 6.11 2.08 5.09
N ALA A 24 6.77 0.92 4.99
CA ALA A 24 6.95 0.00 6.11
C ALA A 24 7.83 0.57 7.24
N ALA A 25 8.82 1.40 6.90
CA ALA A 25 9.73 2.04 7.84
C ALA A 25 9.19 3.36 8.43
N ASP A 26 8.04 3.83 7.94
CA ASP A 26 7.49 5.11 8.34
C ASP A 26 6.66 5.03 9.62
N ASN A 27 6.64 6.13 10.36
CA ASN A 27 5.64 6.29 11.42
C ASN A 27 4.21 6.35 10.82
N GLU A 28 3.22 6.10 11.67
CA GLU A 28 1.82 5.96 11.25
C GLU A 28 1.29 7.19 10.51
N ALA A 29 1.63 8.39 10.98
CA ALA A 29 1.21 9.64 10.35
C ALA A 29 1.78 9.78 8.93
N ALA A 30 3.07 9.47 8.75
CA ALA A 30 3.75 9.54 7.47
C ALA A 30 3.30 8.46 6.47
N PHE A 31 2.85 7.31 6.96
CA PHE A 31 2.18 6.31 6.13
C PHE A 31 0.80 6.80 5.66
N CYS A 32 -0.04 7.25 6.59
CA CYS A 32 -1.38 7.75 6.28
C CYS A 32 -1.35 8.90 5.27
N LEU A 33 -0.41 9.85 5.40
CA LEU A 33 -0.25 10.96 4.46
C LEU A 33 0.12 10.49 3.04
N ARG A 34 1.04 9.51 2.91
CA ARG A 34 1.38 8.95 1.60
C ARG A 34 0.24 8.15 0.99
N LEU A 35 -0.41 7.31 1.78
CA LEU A 35 -1.58 6.55 1.34
C LEU A 35 -2.67 7.52 0.84
N GLN A 36 -2.96 8.57 1.59
CA GLN A 36 -3.90 9.61 1.18
C GLN A 36 -3.48 10.28 -0.15
N GLY A 37 -2.20 10.64 -0.30
CA GLY A 37 -1.67 11.23 -1.52
C GLY A 37 -1.87 10.31 -2.75
N HIS A 38 -1.60 9.01 -2.58
CA HIS A 38 -1.83 8.02 -3.63
C HIS A 38 -3.31 7.87 -3.98
N LEU A 39 -4.18 7.73 -2.97
CA LEU A 39 -5.62 7.59 -3.20
C LEU A 39 -6.21 8.81 -3.91
N LEU A 40 -5.79 10.03 -3.55
CA LEU A 40 -6.22 11.27 -4.22
C LEU A 40 -5.74 11.34 -5.68
N SER A 41 -4.51 10.93 -5.95
CA SER A 41 -3.97 10.89 -7.31
C SER A 41 -4.75 9.88 -8.17
N MET A 42 -5.03 8.70 -7.61
CA MET A 42 -5.82 7.67 -8.28
C MET A 42 -7.27 8.09 -8.51
N ALA A 43 -7.90 8.76 -7.53
CA ALA A 43 -9.23 9.36 -7.67
C ALA A 43 -9.33 10.16 -8.96
N ARG A 44 -8.41 11.13 -9.11
CA ARG A 44 -8.38 12.04 -10.25
C ARG A 44 -8.17 11.29 -11.55
N SER A 45 -7.26 10.31 -11.55
CA SER A 45 -7.00 9.50 -12.74
C SER A 45 -8.22 8.69 -13.17
N TYR A 46 -8.91 8.03 -12.23
CA TYR A 46 -10.10 7.24 -12.56
C TYR A 46 -11.31 8.10 -12.94
N THR A 47 -11.48 9.28 -12.33
CA THR A 47 -12.48 10.25 -12.80
C THR A 47 -12.20 10.68 -14.24
N GLN A 48 -10.94 10.96 -14.59
CA GLN A 48 -10.56 11.33 -15.96
C GLN A 48 -10.75 10.18 -16.96
N GLN A 49 -10.63 8.93 -16.52
CA GLN A 49 -10.88 7.74 -17.33
C GLN A 49 -12.38 7.39 -17.46
N GLY A 50 -13.26 8.10 -16.75
CA GLY A 50 -14.71 7.94 -16.86
C GLY A 50 -15.31 6.81 -16.01
N TYR A 51 -14.59 6.32 -15.01
CA TYR A 51 -15.17 5.38 -14.02
C TYR A 51 -16.27 6.06 -13.20
N SER A 52 -17.27 5.29 -12.79
CA SER A 52 -18.32 5.80 -11.91
C SER A 52 -17.80 6.06 -10.49
N ASP A 53 -18.42 7.00 -9.78
CA ASP A 53 -18.07 7.29 -8.38
C ASP A 53 -18.10 6.03 -7.49
N LYS A 54 -19.03 5.11 -7.76
CA LYS A 54 -19.14 3.84 -7.03
C LYS A 54 -17.94 2.93 -7.26
N GLU A 55 -17.47 2.83 -8.50
CA GLU A 55 -16.27 2.04 -8.84
C GLU A 55 -15.02 2.66 -8.23
N ILE A 56 -14.89 3.98 -8.34
CA ILE A 56 -13.77 4.75 -7.79
C ILE A 56 -13.68 4.54 -6.27
N VAL A 57 -14.79 4.70 -5.55
CA VAL A 57 -14.87 4.45 -4.10
C VAL A 57 -14.53 2.99 -3.78
N GLY A 58 -15.04 2.03 -4.56
CA GLY A 58 -14.73 0.61 -4.39
C GLY A 58 -13.24 0.30 -4.55
N PHE A 59 -12.59 0.86 -5.56
CA PHE A 59 -11.16 0.65 -5.77
C PHE A 59 -10.32 1.28 -4.66
N MET A 60 -10.65 2.50 -4.23
CA MET A 60 -9.95 3.15 -3.13
C MET A 60 -10.04 2.35 -1.84
N GLN A 61 -11.23 1.83 -1.54
CA GLN A 61 -11.44 1.02 -0.34
C GLN A 61 -10.56 -0.25 -0.39
N GLN A 62 -10.53 -0.96 -1.52
CA GLN A 62 -9.70 -2.15 -1.67
C GLN A 62 -8.20 -1.87 -1.52
N ILE A 63 -7.72 -0.72 -2.03
CA ILE A 63 -6.32 -0.30 -1.88
C ILE A 63 -6.03 0.04 -0.42
N ALA A 64 -6.90 0.82 0.23
CA ALA A 64 -6.75 1.21 1.62
C ALA A 64 -6.74 -0.01 2.55
N ASP A 65 -7.66 -0.96 2.34
CA ASP A 65 -7.73 -2.21 3.09
C ASP A 65 -6.48 -3.07 2.87
N GLY A 66 -6.03 -3.19 1.62
CA GLY A 66 -4.80 -3.90 1.27
C GLY A 66 -3.57 -3.30 1.95
N ALA A 67 -3.47 -1.97 1.94
CA ALA A 67 -2.36 -1.25 2.55
C ALA A 67 -2.37 -1.37 4.09
N ALA A 68 -3.53 -1.23 4.72
CA ALA A 68 -3.67 -1.38 6.17
C ALA A 68 -3.36 -2.82 6.62
N PHE A 69 -3.88 -3.82 5.92
CA PHE A 69 -3.59 -5.23 6.18
C PHE A 69 -2.09 -5.52 6.09
N ARG A 70 -1.48 -5.17 4.96
CA ARG A 70 -0.05 -5.43 4.73
C ARG A 70 0.84 -4.69 5.72
N ARG A 71 0.51 -3.45 6.07
CA ARG A 71 1.25 -2.69 7.08
C ARG A 71 1.21 -3.37 8.46
N ASN A 72 0.07 -3.91 8.86
CA ASN A 72 -0.03 -4.68 10.10
C ASN A 72 0.82 -5.95 10.08
N GLU A 73 0.96 -6.61 8.93
CA GLU A 73 1.87 -7.76 8.78
C GLU A 73 3.34 -7.36 8.84
N LEU A 74 3.71 -6.18 8.32
CA LEU A 74 5.10 -5.71 8.27
C LEU A 74 5.57 -5.06 9.59
N ARG A 75 4.66 -4.48 10.37
CA ARG A 75 4.98 -3.77 11.62
C ARG A 75 5.78 -4.62 12.64
N PRO A 76 5.47 -5.91 12.88
CA PRO A 76 6.26 -6.76 13.75
C PRO A 76 7.70 -6.96 13.24
N ILE A 77 7.90 -7.07 11.93
CA ILE A 77 9.20 -7.28 11.29
C ILE A 77 10.06 -6.02 11.38
N ALA A 78 9.45 -4.85 11.13
CA ALA A 78 10.12 -3.55 11.27
C ALA A 78 10.52 -3.24 12.73
N ASN A 79 9.78 -3.78 13.70
CA ASN A 79 10.06 -3.62 15.13
C ASN A 79 11.06 -4.64 15.70
N ILE A 80 11.58 -5.57 14.89
CA ILE A 80 12.73 -6.39 15.28
C ILE A 80 13.95 -5.46 15.27
N HIS A 81 14.20 -4.82 16.42
CA HIS A 81 15.49 -4.25 16.70
C HIS A 81 16.52 -5.39 16.58
N HIS A 82 17.37 -5.32 15.56
CA HIS A 82 18.64 -6.03 15.61
C HIS A 82 19.36 -5.57 16.88
N THR A 83 19.39 -6.41 17.91
CA THR A 83 20.33 -6.25 19.02
C THR A 83 21.73 -6.45 18.41
N PRO A 84 22.56 -5.40 18.27
CA PRO A 84 23.91 -5.60 17.82
C PRO A 84 24.67 -6.25 18.99
N GLY A 85 25.12 -7.48 18.79
CA GLY A 85 25.97 -8.21 19.73
C GLY A 85 25.22 -9.26 20.53
N HIS A 86 25.25 -10.49 20.03
CA HIS A 86 25.61 -11.72 20.76
C HIS A 86 25.77 -12.80 19.69
N ALA A 87 27.00 -12.95 19.21
CA ALA A 87 27.49 -14.12 18.50
C ALA A 87 28.64 -14.70 19.31
#